data_AF-A0A7C4W8N1-F1
#
_entry.id   AF-A0A7C4W8N1-F1
#
_cell.length_a   1.000
_cell.length_b   1.000
_cell.length_c   1.000
_cell.angle_alpha   90.00
_cell.angle_beta   90.00
_cell.angle_gamma   90.00
#
_symmetry.space_group_name_H-M   'P 1'
#
loop_
_entity.id
_entity.type
_entity.pdbx_description
1 polymer ?
#
loop_
_entity_poly.entity_id
_entity_poly.type
_entity_poly.pdbx_seq_one_letter_code
_entity_poly.pdbx_strand_id
1 'polypeptide(L)' 'MRILKEFVKRHMKLKSIEEEEEDKSEEQKKLFIDNKVNEKIWSSGIEKPPRKIRIRAVKDKDGNVRVYLAEGD' A
#
# COMPACT_ATOMS: atom_id res chain seq x y z
N MET A 1 4.19 4.41 9.20
CA MET A 1 3.46 3.64 8.16
C MET A 1 2.60 4.48 7.20
N ARG A 2 2.21 5.72 7.53
CA ARG A 2 1.40 6.60 6.63
C ARG A 2 2.00 6.78 5.23
N ILE A 3 3.32 6.99 5.17
CA ILE A 3 4.08 7.20 3.93
C ILE A 3 3.90 6.05 2.93
N LEU A 4 3.96 4.79 3.41
CA LEU A 4 3.78 3.64 2.53
C LEU A 4 2.35 3.59 1.96
N LYS A 5 1.35 3.83 2.80
CA LYS A 5 -0.06 3.84 2.38
C LYS A 5 -0.31 4.94 1.34
N GLU A 6 0.22 6.14 1.56
CA GLU A 6 0.11 7.26 0.61
C GLU A 6 0.84 6.98 -0.70
N PHE A 7 2.06 6.42 -0.63
CA PHE A 7 2.83 6.06 -1.81
C PHE A 7 2.05 5.08 -2.70
N VAL A 8 1.52 3.99 -2.11
CA VAL A 8 0.74 3.01 -2.87
C VAL A 8 -0.57 3.63 -3.39
N LYS A 9 -1.27 4.43 -2.57
CA LYS A 9 -2.51 5.10 -2.97
C LYS A 9 -2.31 6.04 -4.17
N ARG A 10 -1.21 6.79 -4.19
CA ARG A 10 -0.84 7.70 -5.29
C ARG A 10 -0.40 6.96 -6.55
N HIS A 11 0.46 5.96 -6.42
CA HIS A 11 1.06 5.29 -7.58
C HIS A 11 0.16 4.20 -8.19
N MET A 12 -0.72 3.59 -7.40
CA MET A 12 -1.70 2.59 -7.90
C MET A 12 -3.07 3.21 -8.23
N LYS A 13 -3.21 4.54 -8.18
CA LYS A 13 -4.45 5.28 -8.49
C LYS A 13 -5.69 4.73 -7.75
N LEU A 14 -5.53 4.34 -6.48
CA LEU A 14 -6.64 3.80 -5.68
C LEU A 14 -7.77 4.83 -5.46
N LYS A 15 -7.47 6.15 -5.48
CA LYS A 15 -8.47 7.24 -5.39
C LYS A 15 -9.14 7.61 -6.71
N SER A 16 -8.51 7.32 -7.85
CA SER A 16 -8.74 8.08 -9.08
C SER A 16 -9.90 7.57 -9.95
N ILE A 17 -10.73 6.67 -9.44
CA ILE A 17 -11.95 6.23 -10.16
C ILE A 17 -13.19 6.70 -9.39
N GLU A 18 -13.03 7.52 -8.35
CA GLU A 18 -14.11 7.97 -7.46
C GLU A 18 -14.41 9.48 -7.61
N GLU A 19 -13.86 10.17 -8.62
CA GLU A 19 -14.12 11.60 -8.84
C GLU A 19 -15.19 11.89 -9.91
N GLU A 20 -15.85 10.88 -10.50
CA GLU A 20 -16.89 11.12 -11.52
C GLU A 20 -18.33 10.78 -11.13
N GLU A 21 -18.61 10.03 -10.06
CA GLU A 21 -20.00 9.77 -9.67
C GLU A 21 -20.20 9.93 -8.16
N GLU A 22 -20.86 11.03 -7.82
CA GLU A 22 -21.59 11.20 -6.56
C GLU A 22 -22.53 10.01 -6.33
N ASP A 23 -22.74 9.70 -5.05
CA ASP A 23 -23.67 8.72 -4.50
C ASP A 23 -23.27 7.23 -4.50
N LYS A 24 -23.19 6.73 -3.26
CA LYS A 24 -23.35 5.34 -2.80
C LYS A 24 -22.11 4.44 -2.79
N SER A 25 -21.82 4.06 -1.55
CA SER A 25 -21.23 2.79 -1.12
C SER A 25 -19.73 2.82 -0.87
N GLU A 26 -19.43 2.47 0.37
CA GLU A 26 -18.13 2.32 0.99
C GLU A 26 -17.30 1.19 0.37
N GLU A 27 -17.05 1.18 -0.94
CA GLU A 27 -16.05 0.28 -1.51
C GLU A 27 -14.67 0.90 -1.36
N GLN A 28 -14.26 1.02 -0.09
CA GLN A 28 -12.89 1.31 0.30
C GLN A 28 -11.98 0.30 -0.39
N LYS A 29 -11.44 0.59 -1.57
CA LYS A 29 -10.50 -0.29 -2.27
C LYS A 29 -9.44 -0.73 -1.25
N LYS A 30 -9.46 -2.01 -0.88
CA LYS A 30 -8.77 -2.46 0.33
C LYS A 30 -7.29 -2.59 0.03
N LEU A 31 -6.49 -1.85 0.80
CA LEU A 31 -5.04 -1.97 0.78
C LEU A 31 -4.64 -3.06 1.78
N PHE A 32 -4.19 -4.19 1.26
CA PHE A 32 -3.65 -5.27 2.06
C PHE A 32 -2.12 -5.16 2.10
N ILE A 33 -1.58 -4.94 3.28
CA ILE A 33 -0.14 -4.91 3.52
C ILE A 33 0.23 -6.24 4.18
N ASP A 34 1.14 -6.98 3.56
CA ASP A 34 1.67 -8.19 4.15
C ASP A 34 2.45 -7.87 5.43
N ASN A 35 2.33 -8.72 6.46
CA ASN A 35 2.97 -8.48 7.74
C ASN A 35 4.51 -8.44 7.63
N LYS A 36 5.11 -9.14 6.67
CA LYS A 36 6.56 -9.07 6.42
C LYS A 36 7.03 -7.65 6.08
N VAL A 37 6.20 -6.88 5.36
CA VAL A 37 6.51 -5.48 5.03
C VAL A 37 6.47 -4.62 6.29
N ASN A 38 5.48 -4.85 7.15
CA ASN A 38 5.37 -4.18 8.44
C ASN A 38 6.59 -4.46 9.32
N GLU A 39 6.94 -5.73 9.50
CA GLU A 39 8.11 -6.14 10.28
C GLU A 39 9.41 -5.53 9.74
N LYS A 40 9.58 -5.47 8.40
CA LYS A 40 10.76 -4.83 7.80
C LYS A 40 10.81 -3.32 8.04
N ILE A 41 9.67 -2.64 8.06
CA ILE A 41 9.60 -1.21 8.40
C ILE A 41 10.02 -0.98 9.85
N TRP A 42 9.64 -1.88 10.76
CA TRP A 42 9.88 -1.74 12.19
C TRP A 42 11.09 -2.53 12.71
N SER A 43 11.86 -3.19 11.84
CA SER A 43 12.99 -4.03 12.25
C SER A 43 14.08 -3.25 12.99
N SER A 44 14.17 -1.94 12.73
CA SER A 44 15.12 -1.01 13.35
C SER A 44 14.45 -0.07 14.37
N GLY A 45 13.24 -0.44 14.85
CA GLY A 45 12.44 0.35 15.79
C GLY A 45 11.74 1.56 15.17
N ILE A 46 11.08 2.36 16.01
CA ILE A 46 10.37 3.59 15.60
C ILE A 46 11.31 4.75 15.27
N GLU A 47 12.51 4.74 15.87
CA GLU A 47 13.47 5.84 15.75
C GLU A 47 14.24 5.80 14.42
N LYS A 48 14.52 4.61 13.89
CA LYS A 48 15.36 4.42 12.71
C LYS A 48 14.68 3.55 11.63
N PRO A 49 13.49 3.93 11.14
CA PRO A 49 12.86 3.19 10.04
C PRO A 49 13.77 3.22 8.79
N PRO A 50 13.77 2.16 7.97
CA PRO A 50 14.58 2.12 6.75
C PRO A 50 14.21 3.25 5.78
N ARG A 51 15.22 3.94 5.24
CA ARG A 51 15.00 5.05 4.28
C ARG A 51 14.46 4.59 2.92
N LYS A 52 14.76 3.35 2.52
CA LYS A 52 14.33 2.76 1.25
C LYS A 52 13.89 1.31 1.50
N ILE A 53 12.75 0.94 0.94
CA ILE A 53 12.23 -0.43 0.99
C ILE A 53 11.77 -0.76 -0.42
N ARG A 54 12.23 -1.90 -0.97
CA ARG A 54 11.73 -2.44 -2.23
C ARG A 54 10.49 -3.27 -1.93
N ILE A 55 9.44 -3.02 -2.71
CA ILE A 55 8.12 -3.56 -2.43
C ILE A 55 7.52 -4.02 -3.75
N ARG A 56 6.87 -5.17 -3.73
CA ARG A 56 6.08 -5.68 -4.85
C ARG A 56 4.62 -5.42 -4.57
N ALA A 57 3.99 -4.57 -5.37
CA ALA A 57 2.57 -4.28 -5.26
C ALA A 57 1.82 -4.93 -6.43
N VAL A 58 0.79 -5.71 -6.11
CA VAL A 58 -0.06 -6.43 -7.07
C VAL A 58 -1.46 -5.84 -6.99
N LYS A 59 -2.05 -5.51 -8.14
CA LYS A 59 -3.43 -5.06 -8.26
C LYS A 59 -4.30 -6.23 -8.71
N ASP A 60 -5.29 -6.59 -7.91
CA ASP A 60 -6.29 -7.60 -8.23
C ASP A 60 -7.38 -7.01 -9.15
N LYS A 61 -8.13 -7.89 -9.83
CA LYS A 61 -9.22 -7.49 -10.76
C LYS A 61 -10.32 -6.67 -10.07
N ASP A 62 -10.51 -6.91 -8.77
CA ASP A 62 -11.46 -6.19 -7.91
C ASP A 62 -10.94 -4.82 -7.43
N GLY A 63 -9.81 -4.34 -7.96
CA GLY A 63 -9.23 -3.05 -7.57
C GLY A 63 -8.53 -3.04 -6.21
N ASN A 64 -8.44 -4.20 -5.53
CA ASN A 64 -7.66 -4.38 -4.32
C ASN A 64 -6.16 -4.36 -4.62
N VAL A 65 -5.37 -3.81 -3.70
CA VAL A 65 -3.91 -3.77 -3.85
C VAL A 65 -3.27 -4.54 -2.71
N ARG A 66 -2.48 -5.56 -3.05
CA ARG A 66 -1.69 -6.37 -2.13
C ARG A 66 -0.23 -5.97 -2.22
N VAL A 67 0.37 -5.74 -1.06
CA VAL A 67 1.74 -5.22 -0.94
C VAL A 67 2.61 -6.28 -0.27
N TYR A 68 3.60 -6.78 -1.01
CA TYR A 68 4.55 -7.80 -0.58
C TYR A 68 5.96 -7.22 -0.43
N LEU A 69 6.74 -7.81 0.47
CA LEU A 69 8.15 -7.47 0.61
C LEU A 69 8.89 -8.02 -0.62
N ALA A 70 9.55 -7.14 -1.37
CA ALA A 70 10.45 -7.60 -2.41
C ALA A 70 11.76 -7.98 -1.71
N GLU A 71 11.91 -9.27 -1.39
CA GLU A 71 13.20 -9.84 -1.02
C GLU A 71 14.12 -9.61 -2.22
N GLY A 72 15.18 -8.83 -2.01
CA GLY A 72 16.08 -8.41 -3.08
C GLY A 72 16.88 -9.59 -3.62
N ASP A 73 16.88 -9.72 -4.95
CA ASP A 73 18.13 -9.97 -5.68
C ASP A 73 19.17 -8.90 -5.34
#